data_AF-A0A2N5RUS6-F1
#
_entry.id   AF-A0A2N5RUS6-F1
#
_cell.length_a   1.000
_cell.length_b   1.000
_cell.length_c   1.000
_cell.angle_alpha   90.00
_cell.angle_beta   90.00
_cell.angle_gamma   90.00
#
_symmetry.space_group_name_H-M   'P 1'
#
loop_
_entity.id
_entity.type
_entity.pdbx_description
1 polymer ?
#
loop_
_entity_poly.entity_id
_entity_poly.type
_entity_poly.pdbx_seq_one_letter_code
_entity_poly.pdbx_strand_id
1 'polypeptide(L)'
;METLPTELEKQHHKEEHSPQTQQTDLKQPPKDDEPAQQDSINPDLINKITRFKALREQGIYFNDNLVKSKSYRNPNIYAKLVEFLNISETSTNFDPTFWHPTGFPPSASAESLRELQQTLADEKTKQRAGTQGKRSTIQFEHARTSTSSSTTHSSIRNSLKRERDRDVDRERDRDREPGQRKSHIRSP
;
A
#
# COMPACT_ATOMS: atom_id res chain seq x y z
N MET A 1 25.36 -67.17 65.94
CA MET A 1 26.05 -67.25 64.64
C MET A 1 25.06 -66.72 63.61
N GLU A 2 25.18 -65.56 62.97
CA GLU A 2 26.17 -64.48 62.95
C GLU A 2 25.37 -63.17 62.93
N THR A 3 25.88 -62.13 63.60
CA THR A 3 25.38 -60.76 63.56
C THR A 3 26.44 -59.90 62.93
N LEU A 4 26.11 -58.99 62.00
CA LEU A 4 26.67 -57.63 61.94
C LEU A 4 25.77 -56.67 61.10
N PRO A 5 25.85 -55.34 61.35
CA PRO A 5 24.83 -54.33 61.03
C PRO A 5 25.34 -53.12 60.20
N THR A 6 24.46 -52.12 59.97
CA THR A 6 24.75 -50.66 59.72
C THR A 6 25.48 -50.31 58.40
N GLU A 7 25.23 -49.21 57.66
CA GLU A 7 24.90 -47.82 58.03
C GLU A 7 24.61 -46.95 56.76
N LEU A 8 24.11 -45.72 56.98
CA LEU A 8 24.26 -44.47 56.19
C LEU A 8 23.45 -44.27 54.88
N GLU A 9 22.84 -43.11 54.58
CA GLU A 9 22.56 -41.87 55.32
C GLU A 9 21.53 -41.02 54.52
N LYS A 10 20.77 -40.18 55.22
CA LYS A 10 19.87 -39.13 54.66
C LYS A 10 20.67 -37.89 54.25
N GLN A 11 20.14 -37.08 53.32
CA GLN A 11 19.77 -35.65 53.53
C GLN A 11 19.32 -34.90 52.24
N HIS A 12 18.02 -34.60 52.16
CA HIS A 12 17.39 -33.26 52.02
C HIS A 12 18.27 -32.02 51.66
N HIS A 13 17.99 -31.31 50.53
CA HIS A 13 17.47 -29.92 50.44
C HIS A 13 17.71 -29.18 49.09
N LYS A 14 16.66 -28.44 48.68
CA LYS A 14 16.56 -27.17 47.92
C LYS A 14 16.99 -27.08 46.45
N GLU A 15 15.98 -26.87 45.61
CA GLU A 15 16.04 -26.22 44.31
C GLU A 15 16.52 -24.76 44.43
N GLU A 16 17.56 -24.40 43.70
CA GLU A 16 17.81 -23.04 43.22
C GLU A 16 17.81 -23.08 41.69
N HIS A 17 16.93 -22.30 41.09
CA HIS A 17 16.89 -22.04 39.65
C HIS A 17 17.89 -20.94 39.29
N SER A 18 18.80 -21.23 38.36
CA SER A 18 19.51 -20.22 37.58
C SER A 18 19.53 -20.66 36.11
N PRO A 19 19.26 -19.75 35.14
CA PRO A 19 18.89 -20.14 33.78
C PRO A 19 20.10 -20.52 32.94
N GLN A 20 20.14 -21.78 32.49
CA GLN A 20 21.08 -22.22 31.45
C GLN A 20 20.54 -21.83 30.06
N THR A 21 21.28 -20.92 29.45
CA THR A 21 21.25 -20.58 28.02
C THR A 21 21.31 -21.85 27.18
N GLN A 22 20.25 -22.13 26.42
CA GLN A 22 20.19 -23.23 25.48
C GLN A 22 21.15 -22.95 24.31
N GLN A 23 22.29 -23.63 24.29
CA GLN A 23 23.13 -23.79 23.11
C GLN A 23 22.36 -24.68 22.12
N THR A 24 21.82 -24.07 21.06
CA THR A 24 21.36 -24.82 19.89
C THR A 24 22.58 -25.28 19.10
N ASP A 25 22.88 -26.56 19.28
CA ASP A 25 23.92 -27.31 18.59
C ASP A 25 23.66 -27.27 17.07
N LEU A 26 24.50 -26.51 16.34
CA LEU A 26 24.48 -26.44 14.88
C LEU A 26 25.03 -27.74 14.32
N LYS A 27 24.15 -28.72 14.13
CA LYS A 27 24.44 -29.95 13.39
C LYS A 27 24.79 -29.56 11.94
N GLN A 28 26.08 -29.55 11.63
CA GLN A 28 26.59 -29.38 10.27
C GLN A 28 25.97 -30.46 9.36
N PRO A 29 25.49 -30.13 8.15
CA PRO A 29 25.00 -31.14 7.23
C PRO A 29 26.17 -32.03 6.75
N PRO A 30 25.92 -33.33 6.53
CA PRO A 30 26.92 -34.27 6.04
C PRO A 30 27.43 -33.84 4.67
N LYS A 31 28.75 -33.93 4.49
CA LYS A 31 29.45 -33.77 3.21
C LYS A 31 29.20 -35.03 2.40
N ASP A 32 28.11 -35.05 1.66
CA ASP A 32 27.92 -36.00 0.58
C ASP A 32 28.63 -35.45 -0.66
N ASP A 33 29.53 -36.25 -1.21
CA ASP A 33 30.25 -36.02 -2.46
C ASP A 33 29.25 -35.98 -3.63
N GLU A 34 28.56 -34.85 -3.83
CA GLU A 34 28.05 -34.53 -5.15
C GLU A 34 29.24 -34.18 -6.05
N PRO A 35 29.33 -34.68 -7.29
CA PRO A 35 30.25 -34.12 -8.25
C PRO A 35 29.83 -32.66 -8.39
N ALA A 36 30.60 -31.75 -7.78
CA ALA A 36 30.44 -30.34 -7.97
C ALA A 36 30.46 -30.13 -9.48
N GLN A 37 29.27 -29.95 -10.05
CA GLN A 37 29.13 -29.33 -11.35
C GLN A 37 29.65 -27.92 -11.10
N GLN A 38 30.98 -27.79 -11.23
CA GLN A 38 31.64 -26.52 -11.41
C GLN A 38 31.10 -26.00 -12.72
N ASP A 39 29.90 -25.43 -12.67
CA ASP A 39 29.46 -24.44 -13.62
C ASP A 39 30.61 -23.45 -13.66
N SER A 40 31.40 -23.54 -14.74
CA SER A 40 32.60 -22.75 -14.92
C SER A 40 32.20 -21.30 -14.76
N ILE A 41 32.56 -20.72 -13.61
CA ILE A 41 32.10 -19.38 -13.23
C ILE A 41 32.55 -18.45 -14.36
N ASN A 42 31.60 -17.72 -14.93
CA ASN A 42 31.85 -16.86 -16.08
C ASN A 42 33.05 -15.93 -15.79
N PRO A 43 34.16 -16.01 -16.55
CA PRO A 43 35.37 -15.27 -16.25
C PRO A 43 35.16 -13.75 -16.30
N ASP A 44 34.24 -13.28 -17.16
CA ASP A 44 33.83 -11.88 -17.22
C ASP A 44 33.18 -11.40 -15.91
N LEU A 45 32.40 -12.25 -15.24
CA LEU A 45 31.76 -11.93 -13.96
C LEU A 45 32.80 -11.83 -12.85
N ILE A 46 33.77 -12.74 -12.83
CA ILE A 46 34.92 -12.68 -11.89
C ILE A 46 35.70 -11.38 -12.07
N ASN A 47 35.99 -10.99 -13.32
CA ASN A 47 36.70 -9.75 -13.62
C ASN A 47 35.90 -8.51 -13.17
N LYS A 48 34.59 -8.48 -13.41
CA LYS A 48 33.70 -7.40 -12.97
C LYS A 48 33.68 -7.25 -11.46
N ILE A 49 33.54 -8.36 -10.73
CA ILE A 49 33.54 -8.36 -9.26
C ILE A 49 34.91 -7.92 -8.72
N THR A 50 36.00 -8.44 -9.29
CA THR A 50 37.37 -8.07 -8.88
C THR A 50 37.61 -6.57 -9.06
N ARG A 51 37.20 -6.01 -10.20
CA ARG A 51 37.27 -4.56 -10.47
C ARG A 51 36.41 -3.76 -9.49
N PHE A 52 35.19 -4.21 -9.21
CA PHE A 52 34.29 -3.55 -8.26
C PHE A 52 34.89 -3.51 -6.85
N LYS A 53 35.50 -4.62 -6.41
CA LYS A 53 36.20 -4.72 -5.13
C LYS A 53 37.38 -3.76 -5.03
N ALA A 54 38.21 -3.68 -6.07
CA ALA A 54 39.33 -2.72 -6.12
C ALA A 54 38.86 -1.25 -6.05
N LEU A 55 37.78 -0.90 -6.75
CA LEU A 55 37.19 0.45 -6.70
C LEU A 55 36.66 0.80 -5.29
N ARG A 56 36.07 -0.17 -4.59
CA ARG A 56 35.61 0.03 -3.21
C ARG A 56 36.76 0.28 -2.24
N GLU A 57 37.88 -0.42 -2.40
CA GLU A 57 39.09 -0.21 -1.58
C GLU A 57 39.70 1.18 -1.79
N GLN A 58 39.52 1.76 -2.98
CA GLN A 58 39.91 3.14 -3.31
C GLN A 58 38.91 4.20 -2.81
N GLY A 59 37.82 3.79 -2.16
CA GLY A 59 36.77 4.68 -1.68
C GLY A 59 35.79 5.15 -2.76
N ILE A 60 35.79 4.52 -3.95
CA ILE A 60 34.88 4.84 -5.04
C ILE A 60 33.66 3.92 -4.97
N TYR A 61 32.52 4.49 -4.58
CA TYR A 61 31.25 3.77 -4.52
C TYR A 61 30.47 3.95 -5.83
N PHE A 62 30.31 2.86 -6.58
CA PHE A 62 29.55 2.88 -7.84
C PHE A 62 28.12 3.38 -7.67
N ASN A 63 27.44 2.97 -6.59
CA ASN A 63 26.06 3.36 -6.31
C ASN A 63 25.92 4.88 -6.15
N ASP A 64 26.93 5.55 -5.59
CA ASP A 64 26.91 7.01 -5.44
C ASP A 64 26.96 7.70 -6.80
N ASN A 65 27.81 7.20 -7.71
CA ASN A 65 27.90 7.70 -9.07
C ASN A 65 26.62 7.39 -9.87
N LEU A 66 26.02 6.23 -9.64
CA LEU A 66 24.76 5.81 -10.26
C LEU A 66 23.62 6.75 -9.86
N VAL A 67 23.42 7.01 -8.57
CA VAL A 67 22.40 7.94 -8.05
C VAL A 67 22.68 9.39 -8.46
N LYS A 68 23.96 9.75 -8.65
CA LYS A 68 24.35 11.06 -9.18
C LYS A 68 24.00 11.26 -10.66
N SER A 69 23.89 10.17 -11.43
CA SER A 69 23.61 10.25 -12.86
C SER A 69 22.19 10.77 -13.13
N LYS A 70 22.05 11.62 -14.16
CA LYS A 70 20.74 12.19 -14.57
C LYS A 70 19.77 11.12 -15.05
N SER A 71 20.28 10.06 -15.69
CA SER A 71 19.48 8.94 -16.17
C SER A 71 18.81 8.18 -15.04
N TYR A 72 19.50 8.01 -13.90
CA TYR A 72 18.95 7.33 -12.73
C TYR A 72 17.86 8.13 -12.01
N ARG A 73 17.91 9.47 -12.10
CA ARG A 73 16.90 10.36 -11.50
C ARG A 73 15.69 10.59 -12.41
N ASN A 74 15.42 9.66 -13.32
CA ASN A 74 14.27 9.73 -14.21
C ASN A 74 13.07 9.03 -13.54
N PRO A 75 11.92 9.68 -13.33
CA PRO A 75 10.75 9.03 -12.74
C PRO A 75 10.29 7.78 -13.51
N ASN A 76 10.59 7.70 -14.81
CA ASN A 76 10.26 6.56 -15.66
C ASN A 76 11.33 5.45 -15.67
N ILE A 77 12.43 5.57 -14.92
CA ILE A 77 13.46 4.53 -14.91
C ILE A 77 12.94 3.23 -14.30
N TYR A 78 12.12 3.33 -13.25
CA TYR A 78 11.60 2.17 -12.54
C TYR A 78 10.79 1.25 -13.46
N ALA A 79 9.84 1.81 -14.23
CA ALA A 79 9.05 1.06 -15.20
C ALA A 79 9.92 0.30 -16.22
N LYS A 80 11.00 0.93 -16.70
CA LYS A 80 11.94 0.29 -17.62
C LYS A 80 12.75 -0.83 -16.96
N LEU A 81 13.10 -0.69 -15.68
CA LEU A 81 13.83 -1.73 -14.95
C LEU A 81 12.94 -2.95 -14.72
N VAL A 82 11.67 -2.74 -14.39
CA VAL A 82 10.66 -3.81 -14.26
C VAL A 82 10.50 -4.55 -15.59
N GLU A 83 10.34 -3.80 -16.69
CA GLU A 83 10.27 -4.35 -18.06
C GLU A 83 11.52 -5.14 -18.42
N PHE A 84 12.71 -4.54 -18.22
CA PHE A 84 13.99 -5.18 -18.56
C PHE A 84 14.26 -6.46 -17.78
N LEU A 85 13.87 -6.49 -16.50
CA LEU A 85 14.04 -7.65 -15.63
C LEU A 85 12.90 -8.66 -15.77
N ASN A 86 11.88 -8.38 -16.59
CA ASN A 86 10.65 -9.17 -16.73
C ASN A 86 9.99 -9.48 -15.38
N ILE A 87 9.99 -8.51 -14.46
CA ILE A 87 9.42 -8.67 -13.11
C ILE A 87 7.95 -8.28 -13.14
N SER A 88 7.11 -9.05 -12.45
CA SER A 88 5.74 -8.62 -12.13
C SER A 88 5.73 -7.87 -10.80
N GLU A 89 5.40 -6.57 -10.82
CA GLU A 89 5.35 -5.72 -9.63
C GLU A 89 4.36 -6.19 -8.56
N THR A 90 3.32 -6.91 -9.01
CA THR A 90 2.25 -7.41 -8.14
C THR A 90 2.49 -8.86 -7.72
N SER A 91 3.61 -9.47 -8.12
CA SER A 91 3.95 -10.83 -7.72
C SER A 91 4.11 -10.96 -6.21
N THR A 92 3.84 -12.16 -5.71
CA THR A 92 3.93 -12.49 -4.29
C THR A 92 4.80 -13.73 -4.11
N ASN A 93 5.42 -13.85 -2.93
CA ASN A 93 6.09 -15.08 -2.51
C ASN A 93 5.11 -16.11 -1.90
N PHE A 94 3.83 -15.75 -1.75
CA PHE A 94 2.79 -16.68 -1.29
C PHE A 94 2.35 -17.62 -2.41
N ASP A 95 1.94 -18.83 -2.04
CA ASP A 95 1.33 -19.76 -2.97
C ASP A 95 0.02 -19.13 -3.54
N PRO A 96 -0.23 -19.23 -4.86
CA PRO A 96 -1.42 -18.67 -5.50
C PRO A 96 -2.76 -19.08 -4.88
N THR A 97 -2.79 -20.22 -4.18
CA THR A 97 -3.97 -20.68 -3.43
C THR A 97 -4.34 -19.75 -2.26
N PHE A 98 -3.36 -19.10 -1.63
CA PHE A 98 -3.59 -18.17 -0.53
C PHE A 98 -3.76 -16.74 -1.03
N TRP A 99 -2.98 -16.34 -2.04
CA TRP A 99 -3.05 -14.99 -2.58
C TRP A 99 -2.77 -14.97 -4.08
N HIS A 100 -3.80 -14.60 -4.84
CA HIS A 100 -3.68 -14.34 -6.27
C HIS A 100 -3.96 -12.86 -6.54
N PRO A 101 -2.97 -12.05 -6.96
CA PRO A 101 -3.14 -10.61 -7.21
C PRO A 101 -4.26 -10.30 -8.22
N THR A 102 -4.40 -11.14 -9.24
CA THR A 102 -5.48 -11.05 -10.24
C THR A 102 -6.59 -12.08 -10.04
N GLY A 103 -6.77 -12.58 -8.82
CA GLY A 103 -7.78 -13.61 -8.52
C GLY A 103 -9.22 -13.09 -8.43
N PHE A 104 -9.41 -11.78 -8.53
CA PHE A 104 -10.75 -11.19 -8.48
C PHE A 104 -11.56 -11.53 -9.73
N PRO A 105 -12.87 -11.84 -9.59
CA PRO A 105 -13.73 -12.08 -10.74
C PRO A 105 -13.89 -10.80 -11.56
N PRO A 106 -14.16 -10.88 -12.88
CA PRO A 106 -14.33 -9.71 -13.74
C PRO A 106 -15.43 -8.74 -13.27
N SER A 107 -16.46 -9.25 -12.59
CA SER A 107 -17.54 -8.46 -12.00
C SER A 107 -17.10 -7.57 -10.83
N ALA A 108 -15.99 -7.91 -10.17
CA ALA A 108 -15.40 -7.11 -9.10
C ALA A 108 -14.37 -6.09 -9.62
N SER A 109 -14.20 -5.96 -10.95
CA SER A 109 -13.41 -4.89 -11.53
C SER A 109 -14.02 -3.52 -11.23
N ALA A 110 -13.18 -2.50 -11.09
CA ALA A 110 -13.64 -1.13 -10.87
C ALA A 110 -14.61 -0.65 -11.96
N GLU A 111 -14.37 -1.06 -13.20
CA GLU A 111 -15.23 -0.72 -14.34
C GLU A 111 -16.60 -1.39 -14.26
N SER A 112 -16.65 -2.69 -13.98
CA SER A 112 -17.92 -3.42 -13.83
C SER A 112 -18.74 -2.92 -12.65
N LEU A 113 -18.09 -2.62 -11.51
CA LEU A 113 -18.76 -2.04 -10.34
C LEU A 113 -19.33 -0.65 -10.65
N ARG A 114 -18.59 0.18 -11.40
CA ARG A 114 -19.06 1.50 -11.83
C ARG A 114 -20.30 1.37 -12.73
N GLU A 115 -20.28 0.45 -13.69
CA GLU A 115 -21.42 0.20 -14.57
C GLU A 115 -22.64 -0.29 -13.78
N LEU A 116 -22.46 -1.24 -12.87
CA LEU A 116 -23.52 -1.72 -11.98
C LEU A 116 -24.11 -0.57 -11.15
N GLN A 117 -23.27 0.30 -10.58
CA GLN A 117 -23.72 1.45 -9.82
C GLN A 117 -24.52 2.43 -10.69
N GLN A 118 -24.07 2.67 -11.92
CA GLN A 118 -24.75 3.54 -12.87
C GLN A 118 -26.11 2.97 -13.27
N THR A 119 -26.19 1.69 -13.61
CA THR A 119 -27.47 1.04 -13.98
C THR A 119 -28.48 1.06 -12.83
N LEU A 120 -28.05 0.80 -11.59
CA LEU A 120 -28.90 0.92 -10.41
C LEU A 120 -29.38 2.36 -10.15
N ALA A 121 -28.52 3.36 -10.40
CA ALA A 121 -28.91 4.77 -10.29
C ALA A 121 -29.94 5.15 -11.37
N ASP A 122 -29.74 4.71 -12.60
CA ASP A 122 -30.64 4.96 -13.73
C ASP A 122 -32.00 4.27 -13.53
N GLU A 123 -32.01 3.05 -13.02
CA GLU A 123 -33.27 2.36 -12.69
C GLU A 123 -34.02 3.11 -11.58
N LYS A 124 -33.33 3.52 -10.51
CA LYS A 124 -33.92 4.28 -9.41
C LYS A 124 -34.48 5.63 -9.87
N THR A 125 -33.82 6.32 -10.81
CA THR A 125 -34.34 7.57 -11.37
C THR A 125 -35.57 7.33 -12.25
N LYS A 126 -35.59 6.28 -13.07
CA LYS A 126 -36.76 5.87 -13.86
C LYS A 126 -37.96 5.48 -12.98
N GLN A 127 -37.74 4.68 -11.94
CA GLN A 127 -38.79 4.32 -10.97
C GLN A 127 -39.33 5.55 -10.23
N ARG A 128 -38.45 6.49 -9.84
CA ARG A 128 -38.87 7.78 -9.28
C ARG A 128 -39.69 8.57 -10.28
N ALA A 129 -39.26 8.69 -11.53
CA ALA A 129 -39.99 9.40 -12.59
C ALA A 129 -41.39 8.79 -12.81
N GLY A 130 -41.53 7.46 -12.81
CA GLY A 130 -42.81 6.77 -12.94
C GLY A 130 -43.74 6.89 -11.71
N THR A 131 -43.21 7.28 -10.55
CA THR A 131 -43.98 7.43 -9.29
C THR A 131 -44.24 8.88 -8.88
N GLN A 132 -43.76 9.87 -9.65
CA GLN A 132 -43.96 11.32 -9.40
C GLN A 132 -45.44 11.74 -9.35
N GLY A 133 -46.35 10.94 -9.92
CA GLY A 133 -47.80 11.19 -9.85
C GLY A 133 -48.55 10.51 -8.70
N LYS A 134 -47.91 9.64 -7.91
CA LYS A 134 -48.60 8.78 -6.91
C LYS A 134 -48.05 8.88 -5.47
N ARG A 135 -47.04 9.71 -5.22
CA ARG A 135 -46.41 9.79 -3.89
C ARG A 135 -47.15 10.80 -3.00
N SER A 136 -47.88 10.30 -2.01
CA SER A 136 -48.44 11.13 -0.94
C SER A 136 -47.30 11.81 -0.16
N THR A 137 -47.45 13.11 0.11
CA THR A 137 -46.57 13.85 1.01
C THR A 137 -46.58 13.17 2.37
N ILE A 138 -45.46 12.55 2.76
CA ILE A 138 -45.26 12.09 4.13
C ILE A 138 -45.00 13.34 4.97
N GLN A 139 -45.99 13.73 5.76
CA GLN A 139 -45.84 14.81 6.72
C GLN A 139 -44.99 14.29 7.88
N PHE A 140 -43.80 14.85 8.05
CA PHE A 140 -42.98 14.59 9.22
C PHE A 140 -43.42 15.53 10.32
N GLU A 141 -43.95 15.00 11.42
CA GLU A 141 -44.16 15.78 12.63
C GLU A 141 -42.80 16.25 13.16
N HIS A 142 -42.60 17.56 13.12
CA HIS A 142 -41.53 18.24 13.84
C HIS A 142 -41.63 17.85 15.32
N ALA A 143 -40.50 17.49 15.95
CA ALA A 143 -40.47 17.28 17.39
C ALA A 143 -41.03 18.54 18.09
N ARG A 144 -42.08 18.36 18.88
CA ARG A 144 -42.63 19.38 19.77
C ARG A 144 -41.61 19.71 20.85
N THR A 145 -40.63 20.53 20.52
CA THR A 145 -39.77 21.17 21.50
C THR A 145 -40.63 22.17 22.26
N SER A 146 -40.98 21.84 23.50
CA SER A 146 -41.31 22.85 24.50
C SER A 146 -40.15 23.84 24.56
N THR A 147 -40.38 25.04 24.02
CA THR A 147 -39.67 26.29 24.33
C THR A 147 -38.14 26.20 24.48
N SER A 148 -37.39 26.46 23.40
CA SER A 148 -36.31 27.47 23.39
C SER A 148 -35.48 27.47 22.09
N SER A 149 -35.22 28.68 21.60
CA SER A 149 -34.19 29.13 20.64
C SER A 149 -34.27 28.66 19.17
N SER A 150 -34.68 29.62 18.33
CA SER A 150 -34.46 29.66 16.89
C SER A 150 -32.98 29.77 16.54
N THR A 151 -32.43 28.77 15.83
CA THR A 151 -31.17 28.91 15.10
C THR A 151 -31.46 28.82 13.60
N THR A 152 -31.11 29.89 12.91
CA THR A 152 -31.33 30.19 11.50
C THR A 152 -30.64 29.20 10.55
N HIS A 153 -31.41 28.40 9.81
CA HIS A 153 -30.92 27.53 8.73
C HIS A 153 -30.93 28.19 7.34
N SER A 154 -31.08 29.51 7.25
CA SER A 154 -31.05 30.25 5.97
C SER A 154 -29.63 30.44 5.40
N SER A 155 -28.59 30.27 6.21
CA SER A 155 -27.19 30.53 5.84
C SER A 155 -26.60 29.46 4.91
N ILE A 156 -27.10 28.22 4.97
CA ILE A 156 -26.53 27.08 4.23
C ILE A 156 -26.92 27.14 2.74
N ARG A 157 -28.16 27.55 2.42
CA ARG A 157 -28.62 27.65 1.02
C ARG A 157 -27.87 28.74 0.24
N ASN A 158 -27.49 29.83 0.90
CA ASN A 158 -26.70 30.90 0.28
C ASN A 158 -25.23 30.49 0.09
N SER A 159 -24.68 29.64 0.97
CA SER A 159 -23.33 29.10 0.83
C SER A 159 -23.20 28.18 -0.39
N LEU A 160 -24.15 27.26 -0.57
CA LEU A 160 -24.13 26.30 -1.69
C LEU A 160 -24.35 26.99 -3.05
N LYS A 161 -25.13 28.08 -3.09
CA LYS A 161 -25.29 28.88 -4.31
C LYS A 161 -24.00 29.62 -4.67
N ARG A 162 -23.34 30.23 -3.68
CA ARG A 162 -22.02 30.88 -3.88
C ARG A 162 -20.92 29.91 -4.28
N GLU A 163 -20.95 28.68 -3.76
CA GLU A 163 -19.98 27.64 -4.12
C GLU A 163 -20.17 27.19 -5.57
N ARG A 164 -21.43 26.94 -5.98
CA ARG A 164 -21.77 26.59 -7.36
C ARG A 164 -21.38 27.70 -8.34
N ASP A 165 -21.62 28.97 -8.00
CA ASP A 165 -21.26 30.11 -8.86
C ASP A 165 -19.72 30.23 -9.00
N ARG A 166 -18.95 29.92 -7.95
CA ARG A 166 -17.46 29.92 -8.01
C ARG A 166 -16.90 28.78 -8.86
N ASP A 167 -17.53 27.61 -8.86
CA ASP A 167 -17.09 26.49 -9.67
C ASP A 167 -17.34 26.75 -11.17
N VAL A 168 -18.45 27.41 -11.50
CA VAL A 168 -18.75 27.86 -12.87
C VAL A 168 -17.75 28.93 -13.36
N ASP A 169 -17.36 29.87 -12.51
CA ASP A 169 -16.32 30.85 -12.86
C ASP A 169 -14.94 30.19 -13.05
N ARG A 170 -14.61 29.16 -12.26
CA ARG A 170 -13.37 28.38 -12.44
C ARG A 170 -13.32 27.58 -13.74
N GLU A 171 -14.43 26.98 -14.14
CA GLU A 171 -14.54 26.28 -15.43
C GLU A 171 -14.34 27.26 -16.60
N ARG A 172 -14.96 28.44 -16.52
CA ARG A 172 -14.83 29.49 -17.55
C ARG A 172 -13.40 30.05 -17.67
N ASP A 173 -12.63 30.07 -16.57
CA ASP A 173 -11.22 30.46 -16.58
C ASP A 173 -10.28 29.35 -17.09
N ARG A 174 -10.66 28.06 -17.04
CA ARG A 174 -9.88 26.96 -17.63
C ARG A 174 -9.90 26.97 -19.15
N ASP A 175 -11.01 27.39 -19.76
CA ASP A 175 -11.15 27.48 -21.22
C ASP A 175 -10.55 28.76 -21.81
N ARG A 176 -10.01 29.65 -20.97
CA ARG A 176 -9.38 30.90 -21.40
C ARG A 176 -7.88 30.70 -21.58
N GLU A 177 -7.46 30.56 -22.83
CA GLU A 177 -6.06 30.56 -23.29
C GLU A 177 -5.16 31.53 -22.47
N PRO A 178 -4.01 31.05 -21.95
CA PRO A 178 -3.12 31.83 -21.09
C PRO A 178 -2.32 32.86 -21.91
N GLY A 179 -2.99 33.88 -22.42
CA GLY A 179 -2.35 34.93 -23.22
C GLY A 179 -3.12 36.25 -23.35
N GLN A 180 -4.40 36.30 -22.97
CA GLN A 180 -5.21 37.53 -23.11
C GLN A 180 -5.70 38.07 -21.76
N ARG A 181 -4.76 38.44 -20.87
CA ARG A 181 -5.07 39.31 -19.74
C ARG A 181 -5.04 40.77 -20.19
N LYS A 182 -6.15 41.29 -20.70
CA LYS A 182 -6.35 42.75 -20.84
C LYS A 182 -6.57 43.35 -19.45
N SER A 183 -5.50 43.90 -18.87
CA SER A 183 -5.57 44.78 -17.71
C SER A 183 -6.36 46.03 -18.08
N HIS A 184 -7.65 46.06 -17.71
CA HIS A 184 -8.37 47.33 -17.66
C HIS A 184 -7.88 48.06 -16.41
N ILE A 185 -6.83 48.85 -16.61
CA ILE A 185 -6.41 49.88 -15.67
C ILE A 185 -7.54 50.90 -15.64
N ARG A 186 -8.24 50.96 -14.51
CA ARG A 186 -9.18 52.02 -14.20
C ARG A 186 -8.33 53.25 -13.85
N SER A 187 -8.22 54.20 -14.77
CA SER A 187 -7.61 55.50 -14.50
C SER A 187 -8.51 56.31 -13.55
N PRO A 188 -7.92 57.18 -12.71
CA PRO A 188 -8.62 57.99 -11.71
C PRO A 188 -9.61 58.99 -12.33
#